data_AF-A0A957I9E3-F1
#
_entry.id   AF-A0A957I9E3-F1
#
_cell.length_a   1.000
_cell.length_b   1.000
_cell.length_c   1.000
_cell.angle_alpha   90.00
_cell.angle_beta   90.00
_cell.angle_gamma   90.00
#
_symmetry.space_group_name_H-M   'P 1'
#
loop_
_entity.id
_entity.type
_entity.pdbx_description
1 polymer ?
#
loop_
_entity_poly.entity_id
_entity_poly.type
_entity_poly.pdbx_seq_one_letter_code
_entity_poly.pdbx_strand_id
1 'polypeptide(L)'
;AAPGFWVLLVVTFSVALPWMRLKKVPVQIERPSSHVALVRFNYGVTPFAGSSTAVSRSPLTEWHSFANVPAPGEDGFRLTISRAGDWTGALIDDLPSHVWVKGIPTAGVGNIDKLFKRVVWIATGSGIGPTLPHLLAHTAPARLVWSTRTPRITYGDALVDEILESEPNALIWDTNENGRPDLVQLAYDAVQEFDAEAVIVISNKKLTWQVVYGMESRGIPAYGAIWDS
;
A
#
# COMPACT_ATOMS: atom_id res chain seq x y z
N ALA A 1 -21.94 -34.11 -25.22
CA ALA A 1 -21.82 -32.65 -25.03
C ALA A 1 -20.46 -32.19 -25.56
N ALA A 2 -20.40 -31.13 -26.36
CA ALA A 2 -19.14 -30.65 -26.92
C ALA A 2 -18.22 -30.13 -25.80
N PRO A 3 -16.92 -30.52 -25.76
CA PRO A 3 -15.99 -30.04 -24.73
C PRO A 3 -15.96 -28.51 -24.58
N GLY A 4 -16.12 -27.76 -25.67
CA GLY A 4 -16.17 -26.30 -25.65
C GLY A 4 -17.34 -25.70 -24.85
N PHE A 5 -18.48 -26.38 -24.76
CA PHE A 5 -19.61 -25.92 -23.95
C PHE A 5 -19.27 -25.91 -22.45
N TRP A 6 -18.61 -26.98 -21.98
CA TRP A 6 -18.19 -27.09 -20.58
C TRP A 6 -17.07 -26.10 -20.23
N VAL A 7 -16.09 -25.93 -21.14
CA VAL A 7 -15.03 -24.92 -20.96
C VAL A 7 -15.63 -23.52 -20.86
N LEU A 8 -16.56 -23.17 -21.75
CA LEU A 8 -17.24 -21.88 -21.69
C LEU A 8 -17.99 -21.69 -20.37
N LEU A 9 -18.76 -22.70 -19.94
CA LEU A 9 -19.52 -22.64 -18.69
C LEU A 9 -18.59 -22.41 -17.48
N VAL A 10 -17.47 -23.14 -17.41
CA VAL A 10 -16.48 -22.96 -16.34
C VAL A 10 -15.89 -21.56 -16.37
N VAL A 11 -15.46 -21.06 -17.54
CA VAL A 11 -14.90 -19.70 -17.67
C VAL A 11 -15.94 -18.64 -17.27
N THR A 12 -17.18 -18.76 -17.74
CA THR A 12 -18.26 -17.85 -17.37
C THR A 12 -18.52 -17.86 -15.86
N PHE A 13 -18.56 -19.03 -15.24
CA PHE A 13 -18.71 -19.14 -13.79
C PHE A 13 -17.52 -18.53 -13.04
N SER A 14 -16.28 -18.78 -13.49
CA SER A 14 -15.07 -18.19 -12.90
C SER A 14 -15.06 -16.67 -12.99
N VAL A 15 -15.52 -16.09 -14.10
CA VAL A 15 -15.64 -14.63 -14.25
C VAL A 15 -16.77 -14.06 -13.39
N ALA A 16 -17.90 -14.77 -13.25
CA ALA A 16 -19.04 -14.31 -12.45
C ALA A 16 -18.82 -14.47 -10.93
N LEU A 17 -18.03 -15.45 -10.50
CA LEU A 17 -17.84 -15.81 -9.10
C LEU A 17 -17.40 -14.65 -8.18
N PRO A 18 -16.45 -13.78 -8.55
CA PRO A 18 -16.08 -12.62 -7.73
C PRO A 18 -17.24 -11.64 -7.53
N TRP A 19 -18.09 -11.46 -8.55
CA TRP A 19 -19.25 -10.57 -8.51
C TRP A 19 -20.36 -11.12 -7.63
N MET A 20 -20.51 -12.45 -7.56
CA MET A 20 -21.42 -13.10 -6.61
C MET A 20 -20.99 -12.93 -5.15
N ARG A 21 -19.73 -12.53 -4.89
CA ARG A 21 -19.19 -12.24 -3.54
C ARG A 21 -19.11 -10.74 -3.25
N LEU A 22 -19.83 -9.93 -4.01
CA LEU A 22 -19.95 -8.50 -3.77
C LEU A 22 -20.68 -8.24 -2.45
N LYS A 23 -20.06 -7.46 -1.55
CA LYS A 23 -20.66 -7.10 -0.26
C LYS A 23 -20.59 -5.59 -0.05
N LYS A 24 -21.68 -5.01 0.45
CA LYS A 24 -21.68 -3.65 1.00
C LYS A 24 -21.38 -3.75 2.49
N VAL A 25 -20.28 -3.16 2.92
CA VAL A 25 -19.75 -3.32 4.29
C VAL A 25 -19.70 -1.97 4.99
N PRO A 26 -19.95 -1.93 6.31
CA PRO A 26 -19.77 -0.73 7.10
C PRO A 26 -18.29 -0.39 7.22
N VAL A 27 -17.97 0.91 7.24
CA VAL A 27 -16.61 1.41 7.46
C VAL A 27 -16.62 2.55 8.47
N GLN A 28 -15.53 2.67 9.21
CA GLN A 28 -15.25 3.84 10.04
C GLN A 28 -14.12 4.62 9.37
N ILE A 29 -14.32 5.92 9.16
CA ILE A 29 -13.35 6.75 8.45
C ILE A 29 -12.86 7.84 9.39
N GLU A 30 -11.56 7.82 9.65
CA GLU A 30 -10.85 8.94 10.26
C GLU A 30 -10.20 9.77 9.15
N ARG A 31 -10.27 11.10 9.27
CA ARG A 31 -9.71 12.02 8.28
C ARG A 31 -8.71 12.97 8.97
N PRO A 32 -7.43 12.56 9.08
CA PRO A 32 -6.38 13.41 9.66
C PRO A 32 -6.21 14.74 8.91
N SER A 33 -6.42 14.74 7.59
CA SER A 33 -6.33 15.93 6.74
C SER A 33 -7.27 15.85 5.54
N SER A 34 -7.41 16.95 4.79
CA SER A 34 -8.15 16.93 3.51
C SER A 34 -7.48 16.06 2.41
N HIS A 35 -6.29 15.53 2.68
CA HIS A 35 -5.54 14.71 1.73
C HIS A 35 -5.61 13.21 2.03
N VAL A 36 -5.91 12.79 3.26
CA VAL A 36 -5.85 11.37 3.66
C VAL A 36 -7.07 10.96 4.46
N ALA A 37 -7.60 9.77 4.15
CA ALA A 37 -8.57 9.05 4.95
C ALA A 37 -8.01 7.70 5.39
N LEU A 38 -8.13 7.39 6.69
CA LEU A 38 -7.86 6.08 7.26
C LEU A 38 -9.20 5.36 7.40
N VAL A 39 -9.42 4.37 6.55
CA VAL A 39 -10.70 3.65 6.46
C VAL A 39 -10.56 2.30 7.18
N ARG A 40 -11.20 2.16 8.33
CA ARG A 40 -11.23 0.93 9.13
C ARG A 40 -12.40 0.05 8.72
N PHE A 41 -12.12 -1.23 8.53
CA PHE A 41 -13.05 -2.29 8.20
C PHE A 41 -13.07 -3.30 9.33
N ASN A 42 -14.25 -3.58 9.87
CA ASN A 42 -14.47 -4.69 10.79
C ASN A 42 -15.83 -5.34 10.46
N TYR A 43 -15.82 -6.31 9.54
CA TYR A 43 -17.01 -7.00 9.05
C TYR A 43 -16.84 -8.53 9.04
N GLY A 44 -15.98 -9.06 9.92
CA GLY A 44 -15.68 -10.50 10.02
C GLY A 44 -14.65 -11.00 9.01
N VAL A 45 -13.86 -10.11 8.41
CA VAL A 45 -12.73 -10.45 7.53
C VAL A 45 -11.48 -9.74 8.01
N THR A 46 -10.45 -10.52 8.32
CA THR A 46 -9.10 -10.04 8.67
C THR A 46 -8.12 -10.57 7.63
N PRO A 47 -7.72 -9.77 6.64
CA PRO A 47 -6.83 -10.20 5.57
C PRO A 47 -5.37 -10.25 6.06
N PHE A 48 -4.53 -11.02 5.37
CA PHE A 48 -3.10 -11.12 5.71
C PHE A 48 -2.31 -9.87 5.28
N ALA A 49 -1.21 -9.59 5.97
CA ALA A 49 -0.33 -8.47 5.65
C ALA A 49 0.27 -8.60 4.24
N GLY A 50 0.29 -7.50 3.49
CA GLY A 50 0.70 -7.49 2.10
C GLY A 50 -0.37 -8.00 1.13
N SER A 51 -1.63 -8.07 1.56
CA SER A 51 -2.78 -8.23 0.66
C SER A 51 -3.41 -6.88 0.33
N SER A 52 -4.26 -6.85 -0.71
CA SER A 52 -5.02 -5.68 -1.11
C SER A 52 -6.51 -5.98 -1.21
N THR A 53 -7.33 -4.96 -0.93
CA THR A 53 -8.78 -5.01 -1.12
C THR A 53 -9.20 -3.97 -2.15
N ALA A 54 -9.98 -4.41 -3.14
CA ALA A 54 -10.66 -3.52 -4.06
C ALA A 54 -11.96 -2.98 -3.42
N VAL A 55 -12.08 -1.66 -3.37
CA VAL A 55 -13.22 -0.94 -2.84
C VAL A 55 -13.93 -0.15 -3.94
N SER A 56 -15.24 0.05 -3.76
CA SER A 56 -16.05 0.83 -4.70
C SER A 56 -17.17 1.58 -3.99
N ARG A 57 -17.52 2.75 -4.53
CA ARG A 57 -18.76 3.48 -4.19
C ARG A 57 -19.89 3.17 -5.17
N SER A 58 -19.55 2.80 -6.39
CA SER A 58 -20.45 2.46 -7.50
C SER A 58 -19.99 1.13 -8.11
N PRO A 59 -20.46 -0.01 -7.58
CA PRO A 59 -19.84 -1.32 -7.80
C PRO A 59 -19.92 -1.81 -9.24
N LEU A 60 -20.75 -1.20 -10.09
CA LEU A 60 -20.86 -1.56 -11.50
C LEU A 60 -19.89 -0.78 -12.41
N THR A 61 -19.28 0.31 -11.93
CA THR A 61 -18.56 1.25 -12.79
C THR A 61 -17.11 1.45 -12.40
N GLU A 62 -16.80 1.55 -11.10
CA GLU A 62 -15.51 2.05 -10.66
C GLU A 62 -14.98 1.31 -9.42
N TRP A 63 -13.74 0.84 -9.49
CA TRP A 63 -13.08 0.04 -8.46
C TRP A 63 -11.65 0.51 -8.25
N HIS A 64 -11.25 0.67 -6.99
CA HIS A 64 -9.91 1.10 -6.60
C HIS A 64 -9.32 0.14 -5.58
N SER A 65 -8.05 -0.25 -5.75
CA SER A 65 -7.39 -1.22 -4.86
C SER A 65 -6.42 -0.53 -3.92
N PHE A 66 -6.48 -0.90 -2.63
CA PHE A 66 -5.60 -0.38 -1.60
C PHE A 66 -5.04 -1.53 -0.77
N ALA A 67 -3.85 -1.31 -0.20
CA ALA A 67 -3.19 -2.29 0.65
C ALA A 67 -3.88 -2.40 2.01
N ASN A 68 -4.08 -3.63 2.47
CA ASN A 68 -4.70 -3.93 3.75
C ASN A 68 -3.66 -3.82 4.86
N VAL A 69 -3.93 -2.98 5.85
CA VAL A 69 -3.11 -2.79 7.06
C VAL A 69 -3.83 -3.44 8.25
N PRO A 70 -3.69 -4.76 8.49
CA PRO A 70 -4.17 -5.39 9.72
C PRO A 70 -3.29 -4.97 10.90
N ALA A 71 -3.87 -4.85 12.10
CA ALA A 71 -3.13 -4.59 13.33
C ALA A 71 -2.97 -5.89 14.14
N PRO A 72 -1.81 -6.15 14.78
CA PRO A 72 -1.63 -7.35 15.60
C PRO A 72 -2.67 -7.45 16.72
N GLY A 73 -3.38 -8.58 16.80
CA GLY A 73 -4.35 -8.84 17.86
C GLY A 73 -5.69 -8.09 17.71
N GLU A 74 -5.90 -7.34 16.62
CA GLU A 74 -7.18 -6.70 16.31
C GLU A 74 -7.90 -7.39 15.15
N ASP A 75 -9.22 -7.49 15.26
CA ASP A 75 -10.06 -7.90 14.14
C ASP A 75 -10.19 -6.80 13.09
N GLY A 76 -10.15 -7.19 11.82
CA GLY A 76 -10.31 -6.29 10.69
C GLY A 76 -9.00 -5.71 10.16
N PHE A 77 -9.11 -4.59 9.45
CA PHE A 77 -7.96 -3.94 8.80
C PHE A 77 -8.26 -2.47 8.52
N ARG A 78 -7.21 -1.70 8.26
CA ARG A 78 -7.29 -0.30 7.81
C ARG A 78 -6.78 -0.18 6.38
N LEU A 79 -7.34 0.77 5.64
CA LEU A 79 -6.81 1.24 4.36
C LEU A 79 -6.38 2.70 4.52
N THR A 80 -5.17 3.02 4.09
CA THR A 80 -4.69 4.41 3.99
C THR A 80 -4.96 4.93 2.58
N ILE A 81 -5.97 5.78 2.43
CA ILE A 81 -6.41 6.33 1.14
C ILE A 81 -5.98 7.79 1.05
N SER A 82 -5.03 8.08 0.17
CA SER A 82 -4.60 9.45 -0.15
C SER A 82 -5.33 9.99 -1.37
N ARG A 83 -5.53 11.31 -1.41
CA ARG A 83 -6.14 12.01 -2.55
C ARG A 83 -5.21 11.99 -3.75
N ALA A 84 -5.56 11.22 -4.77
CA ALA A 84 -4.81 11.09 -6.02
C ALA A 84 -5.66 11.29 -7.29
N GLY A 85 -6.99 11.33 -7.16
CA GLY A 85 -7.93 11.55 -8.25
C GLY A 85 -9.35 11.71 -7.73
N ASP A 86 -10.29 11.91 -8.65
CA ASP A 86 -11.68 12.30 -8.35
C ASP A 86 -12.36 11.36 -7.36
N TRP A 87 -12.22 10.04 -7.55
CA TRP A 87 -12.84 9.05 -6.67
C TRP A 87 -12.29 9.11 -5.24
N THR A 88 -10.96 9.13 -5.08
CA THR A 88 -10.34 9.21 -3.75
C THR A 88 -10.68 10.54 -3.07
N GLY A 89 -10.72 11.63 -3.83
CA GLY A 89 -11.11 12.93 -3.32
C GLY A 89 -12.55 12.92 -2.80
N ALA A 90 -13.48 12.45 -3.62
CA ALA A 90 -14.89 12.33 -3.23
C ALA A 90 -15.08 11.42 -2.01
N LEU A 91 -14.33 10.32 -1.88
CA LEU A 91 -14.39 9.47 -0.68
C LEU A 91 -13.93 10.22 0.58
N ILE A 92 -12.84 10.98 0.49
CA ILE A 92 -12.27 11.76 1.62
C ILE A 92 -13.20 12.93 2.01
N ASP A 93 -13.90 13.51 1.03
CA ASP A 93 -14.81 14.63 1.25
C ASP A 93 -16.15 14.16 1.84
N ASP A 94 -16.73 13.08 1.30
CA ASP A 94 -18.06 12.61 1.66
C ASP A 94 -18.10 11.72 2.92
N LEU A 95 -16.97 11.10 3.28
CA LEU A 95 -16.85 10.19 4.44
C LEU A 95 -17.99 9.14 4.52
N PRO A 96 -18.17 8.30 3.48
CA PRO A 96 -19.30 7.37 3.44
C PRO A 96 -19.23 6.35 4.56
N SER A 97 -20.38 6.02 5.16
CA SER A 97 -20.47 4.98 6.21
C SER A 97 -20.34 3.55 5.68
N HIS A 98 -20.46 3.36 4.36
CA HIS A 98 -20.41 2.05 3.72
C HIS A 98 -19.70 2.12 2.37
N VAL A 99 -18.98 1.04 2.04
CA VAL A 99 -18.38 0.83 0.71
C VAL A 99 -18.63 -0.59 0.23
N TRP A 100 -18.44 -0.82 -1.07
CA TRP A 100 -18.51 -2.15 -1.67
C TRP A 100 -17.13 -2.78 -1.72
N VAL A 101 -17.05 -4.08 -1.41
CA VAL A 101 -15.84 -4.90 -1.50
C VAL A 101 -16.09 -6.16 -2.33
N LYS A 102 -15.06 -6.64 -3.02
CA LYS A 102 -15.04 -8.00 -3.62
C LYS A 102 -14.50 -8.97 -2.58
N GLY A 103 -15.23 -10.04 -2.28
CA GLY A 103 -14.99 -10.89 -1.11
C GLY A 103 -13.73 -11.79 -1.11
N ILE A 104 -12.74 -11.55 -1.97
CA ILE A 104 -11.47 -12.30 -1.96
C ILE A 104 -10.32 -11.29 -1.95
N PRO A 105 -9.58 -11.16 -0.84
CA PRO A 105 -8.35 -10.37 -0.80
C PRO A 105 -7.31 -10.95 -1.76
N THR A 106 -6.60 -10.09 -2.48
CA THR A 106 -5.54 -10.49 -3.41
C THR A 106 -4.18 -10.25 -2.77
N ALA A 107 -3.20 -11.13 -3.02
CA ALA A 107 -1.82 -10.86 -2.61
C ALA A 107 -1.28 -9.64 -3.38
N GLY A 108 -0.69 -8.70 -2.66
CA GLY A 108 -0.03 -7.52 -3.20
C GLY A 108 1.45 -7.77 -3.52
N VAL A 109 2.01 -6.88 -4.34
CA VAL A 109 3.40 -6.96 -4.85
C VAL A 109 4.47 -6.87 -3.77
N GLY A 110 4.15 -6.31 -2.61
CA GLY A 110 5.12 -6.10 -1.53
C GLY A 110 5.63 -7.38 -0.87
N ASN A 111 4.99 -8.55 -1.10
CA ASN A 111 5.41 -9.85 -0.55
C ASN A 111 6.80 -10.33 -1.02
N ILE A 112 7.44 -9.59 -1.93
CA ILE A 112 8.82 -9.83 -2.36
C ILE A 112 9.82 -9.64 -1.21
N ASP A 113 9.47 -8.86 -0.19
CA ASP A 113 10.27 -8.66 1.02
C ASP A 113 10.64 -9.96 1.74
N LYS A 114 9.72 -10.94 1.75
CA LYS A 114 9.91 -12.27 2.36
C LYS A 114 11.02 -13.11 1.70
N LEU A 115 11.52 -12.71 0.54
CA LEU A 115 12.64 -13.37 -0.13
C LEU A 115 14.00 -12.93 0.44
N PHE A 116 14.03 -11.88 1.26
CA PHE A 116 15.23 -11.26 1.80
C PHE A 116 15.21 -11.27 3.33
N LYS A 117 16.39 -11.28 3.93
CA LYS A 117 16.59 -11.19 5.37
C LYS A 117 16.51 -9.76 5.87
N ARG A 118 16.89 -8.79 5.04
CA ARG A 118 16.94 -7.35 5.37
C ARG A 118 16.61 -6.52 4.14
N VAL A 119 15.64 -5.63 4.26
CA VAL A 119 15.18 -4.78 3.14
C VAL A 119 15.15 -3.31 3.51
N VAL A 120 15.35 -2.44 2.53
CA VAL A 120 15.04 -1.00 2.64
C VAL A 120 13.78 -0.71 1.85
N TRP A 121 12.77 -0.14 2.52
CA TRP A 121 11.59 0.38 1.86
C TRP A 121 11.77 1.86 1.55
N ILE A 122 11.60 2.23 0.27
CA ILE A 122 11.57 3.62 -0.18
C ILE A 122 10.13 3.97 -0.53
N ALA A 123 9.51 4.84 0.26
CA ALA A 123 8.15 5.32 0.02
C ALA A 123 8.16 6.82 -0.31
N THR A 124 7.30 7.24 -1.24
CA THR A 124 7.04 8.68 -1.45
C THR A 124 5.57 9.01 -1.38
N GLY A 125 5.21 10.05 -0.63
CA GLY A 125 3.81 10.46 -0.46
C GLY A 125 2.93 9.27 -0.04
N SER A 126 1.89 9.00 -0.84
CA SER A 126 0.92 7.90 -0.60
C SER A 126 1.51 6.50 -0.72
N GLY A 127 2.75 6.36 -1.23
CA GLY A 127 3.47 5.09 -1.26
C GLY A 127 3.70 4.46 0.13
N ILE A 128 3.48 5.22 1.20
CA ILE A 128 3.46 4.68 2.56
C ILE A 128 2.34 3.64 2.77
N GLY A 129 1.18 3.81 2.12
CA GLY A 129 0.03 2.91 2.28
C GLY A 129 0.35 1.45 1.95
N PRO A 130 0.91 1.14 0.77
CA PRO A 130 1.39 -0.21 0.45
C PRO A 130 2.59 -0.70 1.26
N THR A 131 3.34 0.20 1.90
CA THR A 131 4.53 -0.14 2.69
C THR A 131 4.15 -0.55 4.13
N LEU A 132 3.15 0.09 4.72
CA LEU A 132 2.71 -0.12 6.10
C LEU A 132 2.43 -1.59 6.48
N PRO A 133 1.71 -2.39 5.67
CA PRO A 133 1.44 -3.78 6.05
C PRO A 133 2.70 -4.61 6.25
N HIS A 134 3.76 -4.32 5.49
CA HIS A 134 5.03 -5.04 5.57
C HIS A 134 5.85 -4.58 6.78
N LEU A 135 5.86 -3.28 7.03
CA LEU A 135 6.54 -2.69 8.19
C LEU A 135 5.90 -3.17 9.50
N LEU A 136 4.59 -3.00 9.65
CA LEU A 136 3.85 -3.27 10.90
C LEU A 136 3.70 -4.77 11.18
N ALA A 137 3.67 -5.62 10.15
CA ALA A 137 3.63 -7.06 10.34
C ALA A 137 5.01 -7.68 10.59
N HIS A 138 6.08 -6.87 10.52
CA HIS A 138 7.47 -7.31 10.68
C HIS A 138 7.80 -8.55 9.83
N THR A 139 7.35 -8.56 8.57
CA THR A 139 7.52 -9.69 7.63
C THR A 139 8.99 -10.01 7.36
N ALA A 140 9.84 -8.98 7.38
CA ALA A 140 11.29 -9.07 7.43
C ALA A 140 11.85 -7.84 8.17
N PRO A 141 13.03 -7.92 8.77
CA PRO A 141 13.78 -6.75 9.22
C PRO A 141 13.86 -5.69 8.11
N ALA A 142 13.38 -4.49 8.40
CA ALA A 142 13.18 -3.46 7.39
C ALA A 142 13.63 -2.08 7.89
N ARG A 143 14.27 -1.29 7.03
CA ARG A 143 14.46 0.16 7.25
C ARG A 143 13.50 0.93 6.34
N LEU A 144 12.86 1.96 6.87
CA LEU A 144 12.01 2.85 6.07
C LEU A 144 12.73 4.14 5.71
N VAL A 145 12.70 4.53 4.44
CA VAL A 145 12.94 5.90 3.96
C VAL A 145 11.64 6.40 3.35
N TRP A 146 11.00 7.37 4.01
CA TRP A 146 9.74 7.93 3.55
C TRP A 146 9.87 9.43 3.28
N SER A 147 9.74 9.83 2.02
CA SER A 147 9.76 11.23 1.62
C SER A 147 8.35 11.74 1.29
N THR A 148 7.87 12.73 2.03
CA THR A 148 6.53 13.29 1.84
C THR A 148 6.50 14.77 2.22
N ARG A 149 5.42 15.47 1.88
CA ARG A 149 5.20 16.86 2.30
C ARG A 149 4.42 16.88 3.61
N THR A 150 4.95 17.56 4.63
CA THR A 150 4.30 17.78 5.92
C THR A 150 3.68 16.51 6.51
N PRO A 151 4.48 15.46 6.83
CA PRO A 151 4.00 14.11 7.15
C PRO A 151 2.94 14.09 8.25
N ARG A 152 3.19 14.73 9.39
CA ARG A 152 2.26 14.78 10.53
C ARG A 152 0.98 15.55 10.20
N ILE A 153 1.08 16.69 9.52
CA ILE A 153 -0.09 17.46 9.09
C ILE A 153 -0.95 16.67 8.09
N THR A 154 -0.32 15.91 7.20
CA THR A 154 -1.01 15.20 6.12
C THR A 154 -1.62 13.88 6.60
N TYR A 155 -0.88 13.10 7.38
CA TYR A 155 -1.22 11.72 7.77
C TYR A 155 -1.66 11.58 9.23
N GLY A 156 -1.51 12.62 10.04
CA GLY A 156 -1.81 12.62 11.48
C GLY A 156 -0.65 12.11 12.33
N ASP A 157 -0.61 12.56 13.58
CA ASP A 157 0.40 12.13 14.54
C ASP A 157 0.32 10.63 14.82
N ALA A 158 -0.89 10.09 14.99
CA ALA A 158 -1.11 8.67 15.29
C ALA A 158 -0.45 7.72 14.28
N LEU A 159 -0.56 8.00 12.97
CA LEU A 159 0.07 7.15 11.95
C LEU A 159 1.59 7.28 11.98
N VAL A 160 2.09 8.50 12.14
CA VAL A 160 3.55 8.76 12.16
C VAL A 160 4.17 8.13 13.41
N ASP A 161 3.50 8.22 14.55
CA ASP A 161 3.95 7.62 15.80
C ASP A 161 3.91 6.09 15.69
N GLU A 162 2.86 5.50 15.13
CA GLU A 162 2.78 4.05 14.85
C GLU A 162 3.95 3.56 13.97
N ILE A 163 4.33 4.34 12.93
CA ILE A 163 5.50 4.04 12.09
C ILE A 163 6.80 4.08 12.91
N LEU A 164 6.99 5.11 13.74
CA LEU A 164 8.21 5.30 14.53
C LEU A 164 8.30 4.30 15.70
N GLU A 165 7.18 3.85 16.24
CA GLU A 165 7.12 2.77 17.21
C GLU A 165 7.53 1.43 16.59
N SER A 166 7.08 1.16 15.36
CA SER A 166 7.40 -0.07 14.63
C SER A 166 8.85 -0.08 14.09
N GLU A 167 9.32 1.06 13.56
CA GLU A 167 10.70 1.22 13.07
C GLU A 167 11.30 2.55 13.58
N PRO A 168 11.93 2.54 14.77
CA PRO A 168 12.48 3.75 15.40
C PRO A 168 13.57 4.47 14.59
N ASN A 169 14.20 3.75 13.65
CA ASN A 169 15.23 4.29 12.77
C ASN A 169 14.67 4.74 11.40
N ALA A 170 13.34 4.82 11.25
CA ALA A 170 12.73 5.28 10.01
C ALA A 170 13.16 6.70 9.68
N LEU A 171 13.67 6.90 8.46
CA LEU A 171 13.99 8.22 7.92
C LEU A 171 12.73 8.83 7.31
N ILE A 172 12.08 9.74 8.03
CA ILE A 172 10.94 10.53 7.54
C ILE A 172 11.44 11.88 7.05
N TRP A 173 11.47 12.07 5.74
CA TRP A 173 11.93 13.29 5.08
C TRP A 173 10.76 14.22 4.75
N ASP A 174 10.64 15.34 5.47
CA ASP A 174 9.69 16.40 5.11
C ASP A 174 10.25 17.27 3.97
N THR A 175 9.63 17.14 2.80
CA THR A 175 9.98 17.89 1.59
C THR A 175 9.60 19.37 1.64
N ASN A 176 8.69 19.78 2.54
CA ASN A 176 8.35 21.18 2.75
C ASN A 176 9.49 21.92 3.46
N GLU A 177 10.12 21.27 4.43
CA GLU A 177 11.19 21.85 5.24
C GLU A 177 12.56 21.68 4.60
N ASN A 178 12.83 20.47 4.06
CA ASN A 178 14.17 20.08 3.59
C ASN A 178 14.31 20.09 2.06
N GLY A 179 13.25 20.45 1.33
CA GLY A 179 13.21 20.35 -0.13
C GLY A 179 13.16 18.90 -0.63
N ARG A 180 13.30 18.72 -1.95
CA ARG A 180 13.25 17.39 -2.56
C ARG A 180 14.58 16.65 -2.35
N PRO A 181 14.59 15.45 -1.75
CA PRO A 181 15.83 14.71 -1.52
C PRO A 181 16.36 14.05 -2.79
N ASP A 182 17.66 13.73 -2.79
CA ASP A 182 18.20 12.69 -3.65
C ASP A 182 17.84 11.31 -3.07
N LEU A 183 16.75 10.73 -3.58
CA LEU A 183 16.28 9.41 -3.13
C LEU A 183 17.26 8.28 -3.45
N VAL A 184 18.13 8.42 -4.45
CA VAL A 184 19.14 7.41 -4.75
C VAL A 184 20.19 7.41 -3.65
N GLN A 185 20.63 8.60 -3.25
CA GLN A 185 21.60 8.75 -2.16
C GLN A 185 21.01 8.26 -0.84
N LEU A 186 19.79 8.69 -0.48
CA LEU A 186 19.15 8.24 0.76
C LEU A 186 18.93 6.71 0.79
N ALA A 187 18.56 6.12 -0.34
CA ALA A 187 18.43 4.66 -0.45
C ALA A 187 19.78 3.97 -0.26
N TYR A 188 20.83 4.49 -0.91
CA TYR A 188 22.18 3.94 -0.78
C TYR A 188 22.68 3.99 0.68
N ASP A 189 22.55 5.15 1.32
CA ASP A 189 22.98 5.34 2.71
C ASP A 189 22.23 4.39 3.65
N ALA A 190 20.90 4.27 3.47
CA ALA A 190 20.10 3.33 4.24
C ALA A 190 20.52 1.87 3.99
N VAL A 191 20.87 1.49 2.76
CA VAL A 191 21.39 0.14 2.46
C VAL A 191 22.72 -0.12 3.14
N GLN A 192 23.64 0.86 3.17
CA GLN A 192 24.94 0.70 3.82
C GLN A 192 24.81 0.62 5.34
N GLU A 193 24.01 1.51 5.94
CA GLU A 193 23.81 1.57 7.38
C GLU A 193 23.04 0.34 7.89
N PHE A 194 22.04 -0.09 7.14
CA PHE A 194 21.20 -1.23 7.47
C PHE A 194 21.64 -2.51 6.76
N ASP A 195 22.83 -2.57 6.14
CA ASP A 195 23.39 -3.76 5.46
C ASP A 195 22.30 -4.64 4.81
N ALA A 196 21.54 -4.00 3.92
CA ALA A 196 20.32 -4.57 3.35
C ALA A 196 20.61 -5.35 2.07
N GLU A 197 19.87 -6.44 1.86
CA GLU A 197 20.02 -7.31 0.68
C GLU A 197 19.24 -6.79 -0.54
N ALA A 198 18.21 -5.97 -0.31
CA ALA A 198 17.40 -5.41 -1.39
C ALA A 198 16.72 -4.09 -1.00
N VAL A 199 16.36 -3.32 -2.04
CA VAL A 199 15.57 -2.09 -1.93
C VAL A 199 14.20 -2.30 -2.60
N ILE A 200 13.12 -1.92 -1.93
CA ILE A 200 11.75 -1.98 -2.47
C ILE A 200 11.19 -0.57 -2.53
N VAL A 201 10.78 -0.13 -3.72
CA VAL A 201 10.43 1.26 -4.03
C VAL A 201 8.95 1.41 -4.38
N ILE A 202 8.21 2.14 -3.56
CA ILE A 202 6.82 2.53 -3.78
C ILE A 202 6.75 4.04 -4.02
N SER A 203 6.77 4.41 -5.30
CA SER A 203 6.77 5.80 -5.77
C SER A 203 6.11 5.94 -7.15
N ASN A 204 6.15 7.14 -7.72
CA ASN A 204 5.78 7.37 -9.12
C ASN A 204 6.83 6.79 -10.07
N LYS A 205 6.42 6.53 -11.32
CA LYS A 205 7.25 5.93 -12.37
C LYS A 205 8.67 6.49 -12.48
N LYS A 206 8.79 7.82 -12.54
CA LYS A 206 10.08 8.48 -12.74
C LYS A 206 11.03 8.21 -11.58
N LEU A 207 10.55 8.38 -10.35
CA LEU A 207 11.36 8.18 -9.15
C LEU A 207 11.67 6.70 -8.92
N THR A 208 10.70 5.81 -9.14
CA THR A 208 10.92 4.36 -9.05
C THR A 208 12.05 3.91 -9.96
N TRP A 209 12.01 4.29 -11.24
CA TRP A 209 13.07 3.91 -12.18
C TRP A 209 14.43 4.53 -11.82
N GLN A 210 14.45 5.76 -11.34
CA GLN A 210 15.69 6.42 -10.92
C GLN A 210 16.35 5.68 -9.75
N VAL A 211 15.57 5.29 -8.73
CA VAL A 211 16.09 4.55 -7.57
C VAL A 211 16.50 3.14 -7.96
N VAL A 212 15.66 2.41 -8.71
CA VAL A 212 15.97 1.05 -9.16
C VAL A 212 17.26 1.03 -9.97
N TYR A 213 17.37 1.87 -11.00
CA TYR A 213 18.59 1.99 -11.80
C TYR A 213 19.81 2.41 -10.95
N GLY A 214 19.61 3.35 -10.03
CA GLY A 214 20.66 3.80 -9.12
C GLY A 214 21.21 2.69 -8.23
N MET A 215 20.36 1.82 -7.72
CA MET A 215 20.77 0.68 -6.89
C MET A 215 21.38 -0.45 -7.72
N GLU A 216 20.73 -0.83 -8.82
CA GLU A 216 21.20 -1.93 -9.68
C GLU A 216 22.55 -1.64 -10.33
N SER A 217 22.80 -0.39 -10.74
CA SER A 217 24.12 0.04 -11.24
C SER A 217 25.25 -0.07 -10.20
N ARG A 218 24.90 -0.23 -8.92
CA ARG A 218 25.81 -0.46 -7.80
C ARG A 218 25.81 -1.92 -7.33
N GLY A 219 25.15 -2.82 -8.05
CA GLY A 219 25.05 -4.24 -7.70
C GLY A 219 24.07 -4.55 -6.57
N ILE A 220 23.20 -3.60 -6.19
CA ILE A 220 22.20 -3.77 -5.14
C ILE A 220 20.86 -4.14 -5.80
N PRO A 221 20.24 -5.29 -5.47
CA PRO A 221 18.91 -5.64 -5.95
C PRO A 221 17.88 -4.58 -5.58
N ALA A 222 17.10 -4.11 -6.56
CA ALA A 222 16.05 -3.14 -6.32
C ALA A 222 14.78 -3.45 -7.11
N TYR A 223 13.64 -3.25 -6.47
CA TYR A 223 12.34 -3.63 -6.99
C TYR A 223 11.36 -2.47 -6.86
N GLY A 224 10.48 -2.31 -7.83
CA GLY A 224 9.41 -1.32 -7.78
C GLY A 224 8.27 -1.69 -8.71
N ALA A 225 7.19 -0.91 -8.67
CA ALA A 225 6.04 -1.14 -9.54
C ALA A 225 6.44 -1.10 -11.02
N ILE A 226 5.95 -2.09 -11.77
CA ILE A 226 6.03 -2.13 -13.24
C ILE A 226 4.85 -1.30 -13.77
N TRP A 227 5.12 -0.47 -14.78
CA TRP A 227 4.13 0.44 -15.37
C TRP A 227 3.77 -0.04 -16.78
N ASP A 228 3.18 -1.24 -16.85
CA ASP A 228 2.80 -1.97 -18.06
C ASP A 228 1.28 -2.10 -18.27
N SER A 229 0.47 -1.50 -17.38
CA SER A 229 -1.00 -1.42 -17.46
C SER A 229 -1.51 -0.15 -18.14
#